data_AF-A0A7N2RDP1-F1
#
_entry.id   AF-A0A7N2RDP1-F1
#
_cell.length_a   1.000
_cell.length_b   1.000
_cell.length_c   1.000
_cell.angle_alpha   90.00
_cell.angle_beta   90.00
_cell.angle_gamma   90.00
#
_symmetry.space_group_name_H-M   'P 1'
#
loop_
_entity.id
_entity.type
_entity.pdbx_description
1 polymer ?
#
loop_
_entity_poly.entity_id
_entity_poly.type
_entity_poly.pdbx_seq_one_letter_code
_entity_poly.pdbx_strand_id
1 'polypeptide(L)'
;MQDYAVLLIEKKDQEGQSQVLSAALVIVEEENLEVDSKFRVLVAIGSLMLDGLVRKIALDLDVEDIAKEAKASKDAKIAEVGVDIELLTKQS
;
A
#
# COMPACT_ATOMS: atom_id res chain seq x y z
N MET A 1 -5.06 8.44 7.42
CA MET A 1 -3.98 7.48 7.06
C MET A 1 -3.16 8.00 5.89
N GLN A 2 -3.81 8.40 4.79
CA GLN A 2 -3.14 8.97 3.61
C GLN A 2 -2.28 10.21 3.93
N ASP A 3 -2.83 11.19 4.67
CA ASP A 3 -2.06 12.37 5.11
C ASP A 3 -0.90 12.03 6.06
N TYR A 4 -1.02 10.92 6.79
CA TYR A 4 0.00 10.47 7.73
C TYR A 4 1.15 9.76 7.01
N ALA A 5 0.86 9.01 5.95
CA ALA A 5 1.87 8.42 5.07
C ALA A 5 2.71 9.52 4.38
N VAL A 6 2.06 10.57 3.87
CA VAL A 6 2.74 11.73 3.24
C VAL A 6 3.67 12.43 4.24
N LEU A 7 3.20 12.70 5.47
CA LEU A 7 4.02 13.33 6.50
C LEU A 7 5.27 12.51 6.86
N LEU A 8 5.15 11.18 6.92
CA LEU A 8 6.28 10.30 7.24
C LEU A 8 7.27 10.18 6.09
N ILE A 9 6.78 10.23 4.84
CA ILE A 9 7.62 10.34 3.64
C ILE A 9 8.44 11.63 3.70
N GLU A 10 7.79 12.77 3.98
CA GLU A 10 8.46 14.07 4.11
C GLU A 10 9.50 14.09 5.25
N LYS A 11 9.21 13.41 6.37
CA LYS A 11 10.13 13.32 7.51
C LYS A 11 11.28 12.31 7.32
N LYS A 12 11.27 11.51 6.24
CA LYS A 12 12.24 10.43 6.00
C LYS A 12 12.39 9.45 7.17
N ASP A 13 11.32 9.27 7.94
CA ASP A 13 11.31 8.36 9.09
C ASP A 13 11.00 6.94 8.63
N GLN A 14 12.04 6.16 8.33
CA GLN A 14 11.89 4.78 7.86
C GLN A 14 11.18 3.89 8.87
N GLU A 15 11.40 4.07 10.18
CA GLU A 15 10.79 3.25 11.22
C GLU A 15 9.28 3.55 11.32
N GLY A 16 8.91 4.84 11.33
CA GLY A 16 7.52 5.26 11.27
C GLY A 16 6.80 4.79 10.00
N GLN A 17 7.46 4.91 8.83
CA GLN A 17 6.92 4.40 7.57
C GLN A 17 6.72 2.88 7.59
N SER A 18 7.62 2.13 8.23
CA SER A 18 7.53 0.67 8.34
C SER A 18 6.33 0.27 9.19
N GLN A 19 6.15 0.91 10.35
CA GLN A 19 4.99 0.67 11.21
C GLN A 19 3.67 0.99 10.50
N VAL A 20 3.62 2.09 9.76
CA VAL A 20 2.42 2.47 9.00
C VAL A 20 2.15 1.50 7.86
N LEU A 21 3.20 1.05 7.15
CA LEU A 21 3.09 0.05 6.10
C LEU A 21 2.52 -1.27 6.65
N SER A 22 3.08 -1.81 7.75
CA SER A 22 2.58 -3.03 8.37
C SER A 22 1.12 -2.89 8.83
N ALA A 23 0.78 -1.75 9.45
CA ALA A 23 -0.61 -1.49 9.84
C ALA A 23 -1.54 -1.39 8.62
N ALA A 24 -1.11 -0.76 7.53
CA ALA A 24 -1.89 -0.64 6.30
C ALA A 24 -2.12 -2.02 5.65
N LEU A 25 -1.12 -2.90 5.66
CA LEU A 25 -1.26 -4.27 5.15
C LEU A 25 -2.28 -5.08 5.97
N VAL A 26 -2.19 -5.03 7.30
CA VAL A 26 -3.18 -5.70 8.17
C VAL A 26 -4.60 -5.19 7.91
N ILE A 27 -4.75 -3.88 7.72
CA ILE A 27 -6.07 -3.28 7.48
C ILE A 27 -6.59 -3.66 6.09
N VAL A 28 -5.76 -3.67 5.04
CA VAL A 28 -6.26 -3.96 3.68
C VAL A 28 -6.69 -5.42 3.49
N GLU A 29 -6.13 -6.33 4.30
CA GLU A 29 -6.51 -7.74 4.39
C GLU A 29 -7.84 -7.97 5.10
N GLU A 30 -8.34 -7.02 5.89
CA GLU A 30 -9.67 -7.16 6.52
C GLU A 30 -10.76 -7.22 5.44
N GLU A 31 -11.42 -8.38 5.34
CA GLU A 31 -12.47 -8.65 4.33
C GLU A 31 -13.68 -7.73 4.44
N ASN A 32 -13.90 -7.10 5.60
CA ASN A 32 -15.07 -6.26 5.88
C ASN A 32 -14.81 -4.76 5.68
N LEU A 33 -13.69 -4.37 5.04
CA LEU A 33 -13.45 -2.96 4.74
C LEU A 33 -14.36 -2.43 3.63
N GLU A 34 -14.92 -1.25 3.87
CA GLU A 34 -15.57 -0.47 2.83
C GLU A 34 -14.59 -0.15 1.69
N VAL A 35 -15.11 -0.16 0.46
CA VAL A 35 -14.30 0.02 -0.76
C VAL A 35 -13.50 1.32 -0.73
N ASP A 36 -14.06 2.43 -0.25
CA ASP A 36 -13.33 3.71 -0.14
C ASP A 36 -12.22 3.69 0.92
N SER A 37 -12.42 2.93 1.99
CA SER A 37 -11.39 2.73 3.01
C SER A 37 -10.29 1.85 2.45
N LYS A 38 -10.63 0.74 1.78
CA LYS A 38 -9.67 -0.18 1.16
C LYS A 38 -8.82 0.54 0.11
N PHE A 39 -9.46 1.36 -0.72
CA PHE A 39 -8.78 2.20 -1.70
C PHE A 39 -7.77 3.13 -1.05
N ARG A 40 -8.15 3.87 0.00
CA ARG A 40 -7.25 4.80 0.70
C ARG A 40 -6.04 4.11 1.33
N VAL A 41 -6.24 2.90 1.85
CA VAL A 41 -5.17 2.09 2.43
C VAL A 41 -4.21 1.60 1.34
N LEU A 42 -4.73 1.08 0.22
CA LEU A 42 -3.92 0.67 -0.93
C LEU A 42 -3.10 1.85 -1.50
N VAL A 43 -3.72 3.02 -1.66
CA VAL A 43 -2.98 4.21 -2.12
C VAL A 43 -1.88 4.59 -1.14
N ALA A 44 -2.11 4.51 0.17
CA ALA A 44 -1.06 4.78 1.16
C ALA A 44 0.10 3.78 1.04
N ILE A 45 -0.18 2.49 0.82
CA ILE A 45 0.84 1.46 0.57
C ILE A 45 1.65 1.81 -0.70
N GLY A 46 0.96 2.10 -1.81
CA GLY A 46 1.61 2.48 -3.06
C GLY A 46 2.49 3.72 -2.93
N SER A 47 2.03 4.76 -2.22
CA SER A 47 2.83 5.96 -1.94
C SER A 47 4.06 5.66 -1.09
N LEU A 48 3.95 4.81 -0.06
CA LEU A 48 5.08 4.40 0.76
C LEU A 48 6.11 3.56 -0.02
N MET A 49 5.68 2.83 -1.05
CA MET A 49 6.56 2.08 -1.93
C MET A 49 7.20 2.94 -3.03
N LEU A 50 6.49 3.96 -3.52
CA LEU A 50 6.98 4.83 -4.59
C LEU A 50 7.95 5.88 -4.04
N ASP A 51 7.53 6.64 -3.03
CA ASP A 51 8.25 7.80 -2.50
C ASP A 51 8.84 7.57 -1.10
N GLY A 52 8.45 6.47 -0.44
CA GLY A 52 8.98 6.10 0.88
C GLY A 52 10.28 5.30 0.84
N LEU A 53 10.87 5.11 2.02
CA LEU A 53 12.09 4.34 2.26
C LEU A 53 11.81 2.85 2.53
N VAL A 54 10.54 2.45 2.51
CA VAL A 54 10.08 1.13 2.97
C VAL A 54 9.70 0.18 1.83
N ARG A 55 10.05 0.51 0.58
CA ARG A 55 9.81 -0.38 -0.58
C ARG A 55 10.32 -1.79 -0.35
N LYS A 56 11.56 -1.95 0.12
CA LYS A 56 12.14 -3.28 0.39
C LYS A 56 11.35 -4.05 1.44
N ILE A 57 10.95 -3.36 2.51
CA ILE A 57 10.13 -3.95 3.57
C ILE A 57 8.76 -4.38 3.01
N ALA A 58 8.15 -3.59 2.13
CA ALA A 58 6.89 -3.95 1.48
C ALA A 58 7.02 -5.22 0.63
N LEU A 59 8.13 -5.38 -0.08
CA LEU A 59 8.44 -6.61 -0.83
C LEU A 59 8.64 -7.80 0.11
N ASP A 60 9.35 -7.61 1.23
CA ASP A 60 9.56 -8.66 2.24
C ASP A 60 8.27 -9.06 2.99
N LEU A 61 7.24 -8.22 2.94
CA LEU A 61 5.91 -8.45 3.53
C LEU A 61 4.88 -8.95 2.50
N ASP A 62 5.33 -9.45 1.34
CA ASP A 62 4.47 -10.05 0.30
C ASP A 62 3.36 -9.12 -0.23
N VAL A 63 3.63 -7.80 -0.32
CA VAL A 63 2.69 -6.82 -0.89
C VAL A 63 2.25 -7.14 -2.33
N GLU A 64 3.00 -7.99 -3.03
CA GLU A 64 2.65 -8.49 -4.35
C GLU A 64 1.31 -9.26 -4.36
N ASP A 65 1.03 -10.05 -3.32
CA ASP A 65 -0.19 -10.84 -3.25
C ASP A 65 -1.41 -9.95 -2.98
N ILE A 66 -1.24 -8.93 -2.12
CA ILE A 66 -2.25 -7.89 -1.91
C ILE A 66 -2.53 -7.13 -3.22
N ALA A 67 -1.51 -6.83 -4.00
CA ALA A 67 -1.66 -6.17 -5.29
C ALA A 67 -2.44 -7.03 -6.30
N LYS A 68 -2.16 -8.34 -6.36
CA LYS A 68 -2.90 -9.30 -7.19
C LYS A 68 -4.36 -9.40 -6.78
N GLU A 69 -4.64 -9.47 -5.48
CA GLU A 69 -6.00 -9.49 -4.95
C GLU A 69 -6.76 -8.20 -5.25
N ALA A 70 -6.13 -7.05 -5.02
CA ALA A 70 -6.70 -5.74 -5.34
C ALA A 70 -7.02 -5.63 -6.83
N LYS A 71 -6.10 -6.06 -7.70
CA LYS A 71 -6.29 -6.12 -9.15
C LYS A 71 -7.45 -7.01 -9.58
N ALA A 72 -7.71 -8.10 -8.86
CA ALA A 72 -8.84 -8.99 -9.10
C ALA A 72 -10.18 -8.46 -8.58
N SER A 73 -10.19 -7.30 -7.91
CA SER A 73 -11.41 -6.68 -7.40
C SER A 73 -12.37 -6.28 -8.53
N LYS A 74 -13.67 -6.33 -8.22
CA LYS A 74 -14.72 -5.85 -9.13
C LYS A 74 -14.81 -4.33 -9.20
N ASP A 75 -14.23 -3.64 -8.22
CA ASP A 75 -14.18 -2.18 -8.18
C ASP A 75 -13.03 -1.65 -9.02
N ALA A 76 -13.35 -0.91 -10.08
CA ALA A 76 -12.36 -0.39 -11.02
C ALA A 76 -11.23 0.40 -10.33
N LYS A 77 -11.56 1.23 -9.33
CA LYS A 77 -10.58 2.02 -8.57
C LYS A 77 -9.61 1.16 -7.74
N ILE A 78 -10.09 0.05 -7.17
CA ILE A 78 -9.27 -0.90 -6.41
C ILE A 78 -8.38 -1.68 -7.37
N ALA A 79 -8.96 -2.10 -8.49
CA ALA A 79 -8.24 -2.85 -9.51
C ALA A 79 -7.10 -2.02 -10.13
N GLU A 80 -7.36 -0.73 -10.42
CA GLU A 80 -6.36 0.21 -10.96
C GLU A 80 -5.19 0.39 -9.99
N VAL A 81 -5.46 0.71 -8.73
CA VAL A 81 -4.40 0.85 -7.71
C VAL A 81 -3.65 -0.47 -7.49
N GLY A 82 -4.34 -1.62 -7.55
CA GLY A 82 -3.70 -2.94 -7.48
C GLY A 82 -2.69 -3.16 -8.62
N VAL A 83 -3.02 -2.75 -9.85
CA VAL A 83 -2.08 -2.80 -10.98
C VAL A 83 -0.88 -1.89 -10.76
N ASP A 84 -1.09 -0.68 -10.27
CA ASP A 84 -0.01 0.26 -10.00
C ASP A 84 0.96 -0.29 -8.94
N ILE A 85 0.44 -0.84 -7.84
CA ILE A 85 1.27 -1.46 -6.80
C ILE A 85 2.01 -2.69 -7.35
N GLU A 86 1.35 -3.54 -8.15
CA GLU A 86 2.00 -4.68 -8.81
C GLU A 86 3.12 -4.24 -9.77
N LEU A 87 2.99 -3.08 -10.41
CA LEU A 87 4.06 -2.51 -11.22
C LEU A 87 5.23 -2.03 -10.35
N LEU A 88 4.96 -1.44 -9.19
CA LEU A 88 5.99 -1.02 -8.24
C LEU A 88 6.78 -2.21 -7.70
N THR A 89 6.17 -3.39 -7.51
CA THR A 89 6.90 -4.58 -7.08
C THR A 89 7.84 -5.13 -8.15
N LYS A 90 7.51 -4.91 -9.42
CA LYS A 90 8.31 -5.36 -10.58
C LYS A 90 9.36 -4.36 -11.04
N GLN A 91 9.28 -3.11 -10.61
CA GLN A 91 10.29 -2.09 -10.89
C GLN A 91 11.53 -2.32 -10.02
N SER A 92 12.62 -2.79 -10.65
CA SER A 92 13.96 -3.00 -10.07
C SER A 92 14.82 -1.74 -10.12
#